data_AF-A0A150FPI6-F1
#
_entry.id   AF-A0A150FPI6-F1
#
_cell.length_a   1.000
_cell.length_b   1.000
_cell.length_c   1.000
_cell.angle_alpha   90.00
_cell.angle_beta   90.00
_cell.angle_gamma   90.00
#
_symmetry.space_group_name_H-M   'P 1'
#
loop_
_entity.id
_entity.type
_entity.pdbx_description
1 polymer ?
#
loop_
_entity_poly.entity_id
_entity_poly.type
_entity_poly.pdbx_seq_one_letter_code
_entity_poly.pdbx_strand_id
1 'polypeptide(L)'
;MLKNTNLPRQNIVDLSNEIMVLNAEYTPLLTLLLANGKNTVAKDVVVRRKIKELSTTASGARKEGADAPDSENSTYTWVSNNLEIFSKATVISGTAGAIYGSTAEALAKEINDRLTELKFDMEKSILTGTKKDEDGTSGRKMNGLLNLVDEDNVIDVEGATLTKAYISNAMMKLYQLKVTGDKYMFVNPADVEKVIELYTTATNARINFSSADSTVGIDVTEILTPFGKAKMVMSTNVPTGTILIGALDYMELPQLREAQYEPLAKTGDAEKGQVVAEATIITAPKSLAKIINFI
;
A
#
# COMPACT_ATOMS: atom_id res chain seq x y z
N MET A 1 -17.43 -35.64 -2.99
CA MET A 1 -16.15 -34.92 -3.13
C MET A 1 -16.21 -34.06 -4.39
N LEU A 2 -16.24 -32.73 -4.26
CA LEU A 2 -15.99 -31.88 -5.44
C LEU A 2 -14.53 -32.11 -5.86
N LYS A 3 -14.33 -32.71 -7.03
CA LYS A 3 -13.01 -32.84 -7.66
C LYS A 3 -12.75 -31.56 -8.47
N ASN A 4 -11.49 -31.16 -8.62
CA ASN A 4 -11.13 -29.94 -9.38
C ASN A 4 -11.67 -29.94 -10.82
N THR A 5 -11.91 -31.14 -11.39
CA THR A 5 -12.48 -31.37 -12.71
C THR A 5 -13.99 -31.11 -12.82
N ASN A 6 -14.68 -30.93 -11.70
CA ASN A 6 -16.12 -30.61 -11.66
C ASN A 6 -16.39 -29.12 -11.42
N LEU A 7 -15.34 -28.30 -11.26
CA LEU A 7 -15.49 -26.85 -11.29
C LEU A 7 -15.63 -26.47 -12.76
N PRO A 8 -16.70 -25.75 -13.17
CA PRO A 8 -16.70 -25.16 -14.51
C PRO A 8 -15.44 -24.31 -14.59
N ARG A 9 -14.57 -24.57 -15.58
CA ARG A 9 -13.62 -23.57 -16.05
C ARG A 9 -14.47 -22.40 -16.55
N GLN A 10 -14.92 -21.53 -15.65
CA GLN A 10 -15.18 -20.15 -16.05
C GLN A 10 -13.88 -19.73 -16.72
N ASN A 11 -13.98 -19.13 -17.91
CA ASN A 11 -12.85 -18.62 -18.66
C ASN A 11 -12.28 -17.39 -17.94
N ILE A 12 -11.84 -17.58 -16.71
CA ILE A 12 -11.20 -16.59 -15.86
C ILE A 12 -9.74 -16.56 -16.30
N VAL A 13 -9.28 -15.41 -16.73
CA VAL A 13 -7.87 -15.17 -17.04
C VAL A 13 -7.25 -14.49 -15.83
N ASP A 14 -6.19 -15.09 -15.30
CA ASP A 14 -5.40 -14.54 -14.20
C ASP A 14 -4.50 -13.41 -14.73
N LEU A 15 -4.62 -12.22 -14.15
CA LEU A 15 -3.89 -11.01 -14.54
C LEU A 15 -2.92 -10.53 -13.42
N SER A 16 -2.67 -11.37 -12.42
CA SER A 16 -1.89 -11.00 -11.22
C SER A 16 -0.43 -10.66 -11.51
N ASN A 17 0.18 -11.30 -12.51
CA ASN A 17 1.53 -10.98 -12.93
C ASN A 17 1.59 -9.71 -13.79
N GLU A 18 0.56 -9.46 -14.60
CA GLU A 18 0.50 -8.30 -15.49
C GLU A 18 0.29 -7.01 -14.68
N ILE A 19 -0.61 -7.03 -13.69
CA ILE A 19 -0.86 -5.88 -12.83
C ILE A 19 0.38 -5.47 -12.03
N MET A 20 1.30 -6.39 -11.72
CA MET A 20 2.52 -6.07 -10.96
C MET A 20 3.42 -5.07 -11.70
N VAL A 21 3.68 -5.28 -12.99
CA VAL A 21 4.68 -4.50 -13.76
C VAL A 21 4.09 -3.25 -14.42
N LEU A 22 2.77 -3.24 -14.62
CA LEU A 22 2.08 -2.18 -15.36
C LEU A 22 2.14 -0.83 -14.64
N ASN A 23 2.63 0.22 -15.31
CA ASN A 23 2.66 1.62 -14.82
C ASN A 23 3.21 1.77 -13.39
N ALA A 24 4.34 1.12 -13.11
CA ALA A 24 4.99 1.11 -11.79
C ALA A 24 5.30 2.51 -11.24
N GLU A 25 5.73 3.44 -12.09
CA GLU A 25 6.06 4.82 -11.72
C GLU A 25 4.87 5.57 -11.09
N TYR A 26 3.66 5.32 -11.60
CA TYR A 26 2.44 5.99 -11.17
C TYR A 26 1.65 5.19 -10.13
N THR A 27 2.03 3.94 -9.86
CA THR A 27 1.44 3.07 -8.82
C THR A 27 2.53 2.46 -7.92
N PRO A 28 3.34 3.32 -7.30
CA PRO A 28 4.57 2.90 -6.64
C PRO A 28 4.30 2.01 -5.43
N LEU A 29 3.33 2.33 -4.57
CA LEU A 29 3.11 1.58 -3.34
C LEU A 29 2.63 0.16 -3.63
N LEU A 30 1.59 0.02 -4.47
CA LEU A 30 1.04 -1.27 -4.86
C LEU A 30 2.09 -2.12 -5.57
N THR A 31 2.87 -1.52 -6.47
CA THR A 31 3.96 -2.23 -7.17
C THR A 31 5.03 -2.71 -6.19
N LEU A 32 5.45 -1.88 -5.24
CA LEU A 32 6.42 -2.27 -4.21
C LEU A 32 5.89 -3.39 -3.31
N LEU A 33 4.62 -3.35 -2.92
CA LEU A 33 3.99 -4.39 -2.09
C LEU A 33 3.95 -5.73 -2.84
N LEU A 34 3.52 -5.72 -4.11
CA LEU A 34 3.46 -6.92 -4.94
C LEU A 34 4.87 -7.47 -5.24
N ALA A 35 5.82 -6.61 -5.59
CA ALA A 35 7.21 -7.01 -5.88
C ALA A 35 7.92 -7.63 -4.67
N ASN A 36 7.56 -7.21 -3.44
CA ASN A 36 8.10 -7.76 -2.21
C ASN A 36 7.28 -8.95 -1.66
N GLY A 37 6.36 -9.51 -2.46
CA GLY A 37 5.56 -10.68 -2.08
C GLY A 37 4.68 -10.45 -0.85
N LYS A 38 4.20 -9.21 -0.65
CA LYS A 38 3.32 -8.86 0.47
C LYS A 38 1.85 -9.19 0.19
N ASN A 39 1.54 -9.84 -0.93
CA ASN A 39 0.21 -10.36 -1.23
C ASN A 39 -0.09 -11.56 -0.32
N THR A 40 -1.12 -11.43 0.51
CA THR A 40 -1.58 -12.51 1.38
C THR A 40 -3.00 -12.91 1.01
N VAL A 41 -3.38 -14.16 1.27
CA VAL A 41 -4.75 -14.62 0.97
C VAL A 41 -5.69 -14.22 2.10
N ALA A 42 -6.68 -13.40 1.79
CA ALA A 42 -7.75 -13.05 2.72
C ALA A 42 -8.76 -14.22 2.85
N LYS A 43 -9.35 -14.37 4.04
CA LYS A 43 -10.31 -15.46 4.35
C LYS A 43 -11.70 -14.97 4.75
N ASP A 44 -11.88 -13.66 4.85
CA ASP A 44 -13.10 -13.00 5.30
C ASP A 44 -13.16 -11.61 4.66
N VAL A 45 -14.34 -11.00 4.58
CA VAL A 45 -14.58 -9.66 4.01
C VAL A 45 -14.06 -8.53 4.89
N VAL A 46 -13.76 -8.83 6.16
CA VAL A 46 -13.02 -7.96 7.08
C VAL A 46 -11.77 -8.70 7.52
N VAL A 47 -10.61 -8.14 7.18
CA VAL A 47 -9.32 -8.71 7.60
C VAL A 47 -8.97 -8.16 8.98
N ARG A 48 -8.59 -9.06 9.89
CA ARG A 48 -8.19 -8.71 11.26
C ARG A 48 -6.81 -9.26 11.56
N ARG A 49 -5.95 -8.44 12.15
CA ARG A 49 -4.62 -8.82 12.62
C ARG A 49 -4.51 -8.55 14.11
N LYS A 50 -3.97 -9.52 14.84
CA LYS A 50 -3.64 -9.38 16.25
C LYS A 50 -2.21 -8.86 16.37
N ILE A 51 -2.02 -7.71 17.00
CA ILE A 51 -0.72 -7.12 17.29
C ILE A 51 -0.37 -7.45 18.73
N LYS A 52 0.86 -7.87 18.97
CA LYS A 52 1.40 -8.18 20.30
C LYS A 52 2.32 -7.06 20.74
N GLU A 53 2.13 -6.56 21.96
CA GLU A 53 3.06 -5.63 22.60
C GLU A 53 3.70 -6.31 23.80
N LEU A 54 5.03 -6.30 23.86
CA LEU A 54 5.78 -6.93 24.94
C LEU A 54 5.70 -6.08 26.22
N SER A 55 5.70 -6.76 27.36
CA SER A 55 5.83 -6.09 28.67
C SER A 55 7.13 -5.29 28.72
N THR A 56 7.07 -4.09 29.30
CA THR A 56 8.21 -3.20 29.51
C THR A 56 8.75 -3.29 30.94
N THR A 57 8.22 -4.19 31.78
CA THR A 57 8.66 -4.38 33.16
C THR A 57 10.16 -4.66 33.23
N ALA A 58 10.88 -3.85 34.01
CA ALA A 58 12.31 -4.00 34.17
C ALA A 58 12.63 -5.32 34.91
N SER A 59 13.56 -6.11 34.38
CA SER A 59 13.95 -7.41 34.94
C SER A 59 15.10 -7.35 35.95
N GLY A 60 15.73 -6.17 36.12
CA GLY A 60 16.93 -5.96 36.94
C GLY A 60 16.66 -5.66 38.43
N ALA A 61 17.75 -5.51 39.20
CA ALA A 61 17.74 -5.17 40.63
C ALA A 61 17.01 -6.18 41.56
N ARG A 62 17.10 -7.48 41.24
CA ARG A 62 16.58 -8.55 42.09
C ARG A 62 17.52 -8.78 43.28
N LYS A 63 16.94 -9.00 44.47
CA LYS A 63 17.71 -9.36 45.67
C LYS A 63 18.31 -10.75 45.50
N GLU A 64 19.53 -10.94 45.99
CA GLU A 64 20.16 -12.24 46.06
C GLU A 64 19.32 -13.17 46.95
N GLY A 65 18.90 -14.32 46.42
CA GLY A 65 18.02 -15.28 47.08
C GLY A 65 16.51 -14.98 47.02
N ALA A 66 16.08 -13.97 46.25
CA ALA A 66 14.64 -13.73 46.04
C ALA A 66 13.98 -14.79 45.16
N ASP A 67 12.71 -15.08 45.46
CA ASP A 67 11.85 -15.93 44.62
C ASP A 67 11.70 -15.36 43.19
N ALA A 68 11.28 -16.25 42.28
CA ALA A 68 10.97 -15.89 40.90
C ALA A 68 9.91 -14.77 40.85
N PRO A 69 9.96 -13.88 39.84
CA PRO A 69 8.95 -12.84 39.69
C PRO A 69 7.59 -13.45 39.31
N ASP A 70 6.53 -12.68 39.50
CA ASP A 70 5.24 -12.99 38.90
C ASP A 70 5.34 -13.09 37.37
N SER A 71 4.40 -13.83 36.78
CA SER A 71 4.34 -14.02 35.33
C SER A 71 3.96 -12.71 34.63
N GLU A 72 4.84 -12.25 33.73
CA GLU A 72 4.57 -11.09 32.88
C GLU A 72 3.67 -11.48 31.70
N ASN A 73 2.63 -10.69 31.45
CA ASN A 73 1.73 -10.89 30.31
C ASN A 73 1.95 -9.80 29.26
N SER A 74 2.11 -10.22 27.99
CA SER A 74 2.08 -9.31 26.85
C SER A 74 0.65 -8.88 26.56
N THR A 75 0.45 -7.62 26.17
CA THR A 75 -0.86 -7.12 25.74
C THR A 75 -1.08 -7.40 24.26
N TYR A 76 -2.36 -7.44 23.86
CA TYR A 76 -2.74 -7.68 22.48
C TYR A 76 -3.81 -6.69 22.04
N THR A 77 -3.64 -6.14 20.85
CA THR A 77 -4.62 -5.25 20.21
C THR A 77 -5.04 -5.82 18.86
N TRP A 78 -6.28 -5.57 18.45
CA TRP A 78 -6.80 -6.00 17.16
C TRP A 78 -6.86 -4.81 16.21
N VAL A 79 -6.26 -4.97 15.04
CA VAL A 79 -6.39 -4.02 13.92
C VAL A 79 -7.24 -4.68 12.84
N SER A 80 -8.15 -3.92 12.23
CA SER A 80 -9.06 -4.45 11.22
C SER A 80 -9.30 -3.49 10.07
N ASN A 81 -9.46 -4.04 8.87
CA ASN A 81 -9.81 -3.28 7.68
C ASN A 81 -10.79 -4.06 6.80
N ASN A 82 -11.57 -3.34 5.99
CA ASN A 82 -12.55 -3.94 5.09
C ASN A 82 -11.89 -4.21 3.73
N LEU A 83 -12.28 -5.31 3.07
CA LEU A 83 -11.95 -5.54 1.67
C LEU A 83 -12.82 -4.67 0.77
N GLU A 84 -12.22 -4.07 -0.24
CA GLU A 84 -12.92 -3.29 -1.25
C GLU A 84 -12.90 -4.04 -2.58
N ILE A 85 -14.03 -4.03 -3.28
CA ILE A 85 -14.17 -4.65 -4.58
C ILE A 85 -13.89 -3.58 -5.64
N PHE A 86 -12.93 -3.85 -6.50
CA PHE A 86 -12.60 -3.04 -7.67
C PHE A 86 -13.09 -3.76 -8.91
N SER A 87 -13.85 -3.07 -9.76
CA SER A 87 -14.35 -3.65 -11.00
C SER A 87 -14.39 -2.62 -12.12
N LYS A 88 -13.93 -3.00 -13.30
CA LYS A 88 -14.01 -2.19 -14.54
C LYS A 88 -14.52 -3.07 -15.67
N ALA A 89 -15.51 -2.57 -16.42
CA ALA A 89 -16.11 -3.31 -17.52
C ALA A 89 -15.50 -2.92 -18.87
N THR A 90 -15.42 -3.89 -19.79
CA THR A 90 -15.09 -3.70 -21.21
C THR A 90 -16.26 -4.10 -22.09
N VAL A 91 -16.47 -3.38 -23.19
CA VAL A 91 -17.49 -3.64 -24.20
C VAL A 91 -16.87 -3.39 -25.57
N ILE A 92 -17.01 -4.36 -26.47
CA ILE A 92 -16.59 -4.22 -27.87
C ILE A 92 -17.71 -4.70 -28.78
N SER A 93 -18.08 -3.87 -29.75
CA SER A 93 -19.02 -4.23 -30.79
C SER A 93 -18.35 -5.06 -31.90
N GLY A 94 -19.09 -5.94 -32.56
CA GLY A 94 -18.57 -6.72 -33.69
C GLY A 94 -18.02 -5.84 -34.82
N THR A 95 -18.64 -4.67 -35.07
CA THR A 95 -18.11 -3.69 -36.03
C THR A 95 -16.75 -3.13 -35.62
N ALA A 96 -16.55 -2.83 -34.33
CA ALA A 96 -15.26 -2.37 -33.83
C ALA A 96 -14.19 -3.46 -33.99
N GLY A 97 -14.54 -4.72 -33.68
CA GLY A 97 -13.66 -5.87 -33.93
C GLY A 97 -13.28 -6.03 -35.40
N ALA A 98 -14.23 -5.80 -36.33
CA ALA A 98 -13.96 -5.85 -37.76
C ALA A 98 -13.03 -4.72 -38.24
N ILE A 99 -13.13 -3.52 -37.67
CA ILE A 99 -12.23 -2.39 -37.97
C ILE A 99 -10.80 -2.68 -37.51
N TYR A 100 -10.64 -3.28 -36.33
CA TYR A 100 -9.34 -3.65 -35.78
C TYR A 100 -8.72 -4.90 -36.41
N GLY A 101 -9.44 -5.60 -37.30
CA GLY A 101 -8.99 -6.85 -37.93
C GLY A 101 -9.15 -8.10 -37.05
N SER A 102 -9.34 -7.94 -35.74
CA SER A 102 -9.64 -9.00 -34.79
C SER A 102 -10.36 -8.45 -33.55
N THR A 103 -11.53 -9.02 -33.22
CA THR A 103 -12.25 -8.70 -31.98
C THR A 103 -11.43 -9.05 -30.73
N ALA A 104 -10.59 -10.09 -30.80
CA ALA A 104 -9.77 -10.53 -29.68
C ALA A 104 -8.63 -9.55 -29.37
N GLU A 105 -8.01 -8.96 -30.40
CA GLU A 105 -6.93 -7.97 -30.21
C GLU A 105 -7.47 -6.65 -29.66
N ALA A 106 -8.62 -6.20 -30.18
CA ALA A 106 -9.33 -5.05 -29.64
C ALA A 106 -9.70 -5.27 -28.16
N LEU A 107 -10.15 -6.49 -27.81
CA LEU A 107 -10.50 -6.87 -26.44
C LEU A 107 -9.29 -6.89 -25.52
N ALA A 108 -8.17 -7.47 -25.96
CA ALA A 108 -6.94 -7.48 -25.17
C ALA A 108 -6.44 -6.06 -24.86
N LYS A 109 -6.55 -5.13 -25.80
CA LYS A 109 -6.18 -3.73 -25.57
C LYS A 109 -7.07 -3.07 -24.51
N GLU A 110 -8.39 -3.18 -24.65
CA GLU A 110 -9.33 -2.64 -23.65
C GLU A 110 -9.13 -3.29 -22.28
N ILE A 111 -8.81 -4.59 -22.21
CA ILE A 111 -8.51 -5.27 -20.95
C ILE A 111 -7.29 -4.64 -20.26
N ASN A 112 -6.20 -4.37 -21.00
CA ASN A 112 -5.01 -3.72 -20.46
C ASN A 112 -5.30 -2.29 -19.96
N ASP A 113 -6.12 -1.54 -20.69
CA ASP A 113 -6.53 -0.20 -20.28
C ASP A 113 -7.36 -0.25 -18.99
N ARG A 114 -8.33 -1.17 -18.87
CA ARG A 114 -9.10 -1.37 -17.62
C ARG A 114 -8.26 -1.90 -16.47
N LEU A 115 -7.27 -2.74 -16.74
CA LEU A 115 -6.33 -3.21 -15.72
C LEU A 115 -5.49 -2.06 -15.17
N THR A 116 -5.04 -1.16 -16.06
CA THR A 116 -4.34 0.08 -15.67
C THR A 116 -5.20 0.97 -14.79
N GLU A 117 -6.44 1.25 -15.21
CA GLU A 117 -7.39 2.06 -14.44
C GLU A 117 -7.69 1.42 -13.07
N LEU A 118 -7.88 0.10 -13.03
CA LEU A 118 -8.11 -0.63 -11.80
C LEU A 118 -6.91 -0.53 -10.85
N LYS A 119 -5.68 -0.62 -11.38
CA LYS A 119 -4.46 -0.47 -10.60
C LYS A 119 -4.35 0.94 -9.98
N PHE A 120 -4.70 1.99 -10.73
CA PHE A 120 -4.74 3.36 -10.21
C PHE A 120 -5.76 3.54 -9.09
N ASP A 121 -6.96 2.99 -9.27
CA ASP A 121 -8.00 3.05 -8.23
C ASP A 121 -7.57 2.29 -6.96
N MET A 122 -6.92 1.13 -7.11
CA MET A 122 -6.36 0.37 -5.99
C MET A 122 -5.27 1.16 -5.25
N GLU A 123 -4.29 1.73 -5.95
CA GLU A 123 -3.23 2.55 -5.35
C GLU A 123 -3.82 3.70 -4.52
N LYS A 124 -4.81 4.40 -5.09
CA LYS A 124 -5.48 5.51 -4.41
C LYS A 124 -6.20 5.06 -3.15
N SER A 125 -6.98 3.98 -3.20
CA SER A 125 -7.68 3.43 -2.04
C SER A 125 -6.71 2.93 -0.97
N ILE A 126 -5.59 2.30 -1.35
CA ILE A 126 -4.57 1.83 -0.39
C ILE A 126 -3.88 3.00 0.32
N LEU A 127 -3.63 4.13 -0.35
CA LEU A 127 -2.99 5.29 0.28
C LEU A 127 -3.97 6.15 1.09
N THR A 128 -5.06 6.57 0.47
CA THR A 128 -5.96 7.64 0.98
C THR A 128 -7.40 7.20 1.21
N GLY A 129 -7.71 5.90 1.07
CA GLY A 129 -9.05 5.37 1.28
C GLY A 129 -9.61 5.72 2.66
N THR A 130 -10.92 5.95 2.74
CA THR A 130 -11.62 6.19 4.00
C THR A 130 -12.54 5.00 4.25
N LYS A 131 -12.33 4.32 5.39
CA LYS A 131 -13.13 3.16 5.77
C LYS A 131 -14.61 3.49 5.75
N LYS A 132 -15.39 2.66 5.04
CA LYS A 132 -16.85 2.71 5.05
C LYS A 132 -17.39 1.29 5.04
N ASP A 133 -18.35 1.01 5.91
CA ASP A 133 -19.09 -0.24 5.85
C ASP A 133 -20.14 -0.17 4.73
N GLU A 134 -20.47 -1.34 4.19
CA GLU A 134 -21.51 -1.44 3.16
C GLU A 134 -22.87 -0.99 3.73
N ASP A 135 -23.57 -0.17 2.96
CA ASP A 135 -24.94 0.25 3.26
C ASP A 135 -25.83 -0.03 2.03
N GLY A 136 -27.14 0.19 2.13
CA GLY A 136 -28.07 -0.08 1.03
C GLY A 136 -27.83 0.73 -0.26
N THR A 137 -26.89 1.68 -0.26
CA THR A 137 -26.58 2.58 -1.38
C THR A 137 -25.10 2.58 -1.79
N SER A 138 -24.19 2.16 -0.91
CA SER A 138 -22.75 2.26 -1.08
C SER A 138 -22.07 0.95 -0.71
N GLY A 139 -21.17 0.49 -1.59
CA GLY A 139 -20.28 -0.62 -1.27
C GLY A 139 -19.31 -0.29 -0.13
N ARG A 140 -18.75 -1.34 0.48
CA ARG A 140 -17.67 -1.23 1.47
C ARG A 140 -16.41 -0.61 0.88
N LYS A 141 -15.73 0.21 1.69
CA LYS A 141 -14.44 0.84 1.36
C LYS A 141 -13.39 0.54 2.40
N MET A 142 -12.16 0.35 1.96
CA MET A 142 -11.02 0.14 2.86
C MET A 142 -10.55 1.46 3.48
N ASN A 143 -9.87 1.35 4.62
CA ASN A 143 -9.05 2.43 5.16
C ASN A 143 -7.68 2.43 4.49
N GLY A 144 -7.22 3.59 4.04
CA GLY A 144 -5.90 3.79 3.47
C GLY A 144 -4.82 3.95 4.54
N LEU A 145 -3.55 3.79 4.14
CA LEU A 145 -2.40 3.88 5.03
C LEU A 145 -2.32 5.21 5.79
N LEU A 146 -2.67 6.34 5.15
CA LEU A 146 -2.64 7.65 5.81
C LEU A 146 -3.60 7.72 7.02
N ASN A 147 -4.69 6.96 6.98
CA ASN A 147 -5.71 6.90 8.03
C ASN A 147 -5.46 5.76 9.02
N LEU A 148 -4.53 4.85 8.72
CA LEU A 148 -4.12 3.74 9.58
C LEU A 148 -2.93 4.09 10.48
N VAL A 149 -2.31 5.26 10.30
CA VAL A 149 -1.22 5.74 11.16
C VAL A 149 -1.76 5.97 12.58
N ASP A 150 -1.00 5.51 13.57
CA ASP A 150 -1.29 5.77 14.98
C ASP A 150 -1.27 7.28 15.27
N GLU A 151 -2.21 7.77 16.09
CA GLU A 151 -2.33 9.20 16.41
C GLU A 151 -1.05 9.77 17.03
N ASP A 152 -0.35 8.98 17.84
CA ASP A 152 0.92 9.38 18.47
C ASP A 152 2.05 9.54 17.45
N ASN A 153 1.92 8.95 16.26
CA ASN A 153 2.89 9.03 15.18
C ASN A 153 2.54 10.08 14.11
N VAL A 154 1.53 10.91 14.37
CA VAL A 154 1.22 12.08 13.56
C VAL A 154 2.08 13.26 14.00
N ILE A 155 2.64 13.97 13.04
CA ILE A 155 3.43 15.19 13.25
C ILE A 155 2.77 16.29 12.43
N ASP A 156 2.09 17.20 13.12
CA ASP A 156 1.51 18.38 12.50
C ASP A 156 2.56 19.50 12.41
N VAL A 157 2.71 20.07 11.22
CA VAL A 157 3.61 21.21 10.96
C VAL A 157 2.85 22.54 11.05
N GLU A 158 1.53 22.50 11.21
CA GLU A 158 0.67 23.65 11.50
C GLU A 158 0.81 24.81 10.49
N GLY A 159 1.05 24.50 9.21
CA GLY A 159 1.23 25.48 8.15
C GLY A 159 2.63 26.11 8.11
N ALA A 160 3.60 25.61 8.87
CA ALA A 160 4.98 26.07 8.79
C ALA A 160 5.74 25.44 7.60
N THR A 161 6.89 26.04 7.26
CA THR A 161 7.81 25.46 6.27
C THR A 161 8.38 24.14 6.79
N LEU A 162 8.43 23.13 5.92
CA LEU A 162 9.04 21.85 6.24
C LEU A 162 10.52 22.03 6.61
N THR A 163 10.95 21.39 7.70
CA THR A 163 12.35 21.39 8.15
C THR A 163 12.85 19.96 8.37
N LYS A 164 14.18 19.80 8.38
CA LYS A 164 14.83 18.51 8.70
C LYS A 164 14.40 17.94 10.06
N ALA A 165 14.05 18.81 11.01
CA ALA A 165 13.67 18.40 12.35
C ALA A 165 12.39 17.56 12.34
N TYR A 166 11.40 17.90 11.51
CA TYR A 166 10.15 17.14 11.40
C TYR A 166 10.37 15.74 10.83
N ILE A 167 11.16 15.61 9.76
CA ILE A 167 11.51 14.31 9.17
C ILE A 167 12.33 13.48 10.18
N SER A 168 13.28 14.11 10.87
CA SER A 168 14.07 13.44 11.91
C SER A 168 13.19 13.00 13.10
N ASN A 169 12.19 13.78 13.49
CA ASN A 169 11.23 13.42 14.54
C ASN A 169 10.37 12.22 14.12
N ALA A 170 9.86 12.20 12.89
CA ALA A 170 9.12 11.05 12.35
C ALA A 170 9.95 9.76 12.41
N MET A 171 11.21 9.84 11.97
CA MET A 171 12.14 8.71 12.01
C MET A 171 12.53 8.31 13.44
N MET A 172 12.66 9.28 14.35
CA MET A 172 12.90 9.03 15.78
C MET A 172 11.75 8.25 16.43
N LYS A 173 10.49 8.63 16.16
CA LYS A 173 9.31 7.91 16.68
C LYS A 173 9.32 6.45 16.21
N LEU A 174 9.56 6.21 14.93
CA LEU A 174 9.69 4.85 14.38
C LEU A 174 10.84 4.05 15.00
N TYR A 175 11.97 4.71 15.28
CA TYR A 175 13.11 4.08 15.95
C TYR A 175 12.80 3.69 17.40
N GLN A 176 12.14 4.58 18.16
CA GLN A 176 11.72 4.31 19.55
C GLN A 176 10.75 3.13 19.63
N LEU A 177 9.88 2.98 18.63
CA LEU A 177 8.95 1.86 18.47
C LEU A 177 9.63 0.59 17.93
N LYS A 178 10.96 0.61 17.76
CA LYS A 178 11.79 -0.52 17.29
C LYS A 178 11.34 -1.08 15.94
N VAL A 179 10.82 -0.21 15.06
CA VAL A 179 10.41 -0.61 13.72
C VAL A 179 11.67 -0.91 12.91
N THR A 180 11.85 -2.17 12.52
CA THR A 180 13.01 -2.61 11.72
C THR A 180 12.75 -2.45 10.21
N GLY A 181 13.73 -2.79 9.39
CA GLY A 181 13.62 -2.76 7.93
C GLY A 181 13.75 -1.38 7.31
N ASP A 182 13.85 -1.37 5.98
CA ASP A 182 13.96 -0.16 5.17
C ASP A 182 12.67 0.66 5.28
N LYS A 183 12.83 1.95 5.56
CA LYS A 183 11.72 2.90 5.65
C LYS A 183 11.50 3.50 4.28
N TYR A 184 10.27 3.43 3.78
CA TYR A 184 9.83 4.08 2.56
C TYR A 184 9.09 5.35 2.93
N MET A 185 9.44 6.44 2.25
CA MET A 185 8.84 7.75 2.42
C MET A 185 8.08 8.11 1.14
N PHE A 186 6.75 8.13 1.22
CA PHE A 186 5.88 8.51 0.12
C PHE A 186 5.59 10.01 0.19
N VAL A 187 5.91 10.72 -0.90
CA VAL A 187 5.80 12.18 -1.00
C VAL A 187 5.06 12.56 -2.28
N ASN A 188 4.24 13.60 -2.22
CA ASN A 188 3.63 14.18 -3.42
C ASN A 188 4.73 14.82 -4.32
N PRO A 189 4.69 14.65 -5.66
CA PRO A 189 5.66 15.29 -6.56
C PRO A 189 5.87 16.80 -6.34
N ALA A 190 4.83 17.55 -5.95
CA ALA A 190 4.92 18.99 -5.66
C ALA A 190 5.77 19.34 -4.43
N ASP A 191 6.01 18.37 -3.53
CA ASP A 191 6.75 18.55 -2.28
C ASP A 191 8.13 17.87 -2.29
N VAL A 192 8.44 17.10 -3.33
CA VAL A 192 9.72 16.37 -3.46
C VAL A 192 10.91 17.33 -3.47
N GLU A 193 10.82 18.41 -4.24
CA GLU A 193 11.90 19.41 -4.30
C GLU A 193 12.17 20.02 -2.92
N LYS A 194 11.12 20.36 -2.15
CA LYS A 194 11.25 20.87 -0.78
C LYS A 194 12.02 19.90 0.12
N VAL A 195 11.74 18.60 0.00
CA VAL A 195 12.45 17.56 0.77
C VAL A 195 13.91 17.45 0.33
N ILE A 196 14.19 17.46 -0.97
CA ILE A 196 15.55 17.35 -1.50
C ILE A 196 16.40 18.56 -1.08
N GLU A 197 15.88 19.78 -1.24
CA GLU A 197 16.57 21.03 -0.90
C GLU A 197 17.02 21.09 0.56
N LEU A 198 16.23 20.51 1.47
CA LEU A 198 16.64 20.38 2.86
C LEU A 198 17.99 19.66 2.92
N TYR A 199 18.15 18.52 2.26
CA TYR A 199 19.34 17.67 2.40
C TYR A 199 20.51 18.05 1.48
N THR A 200 20.33 18.87 0.45
CA THR A 200 21.41 19.33 -0.44
C THR A 200 22.15 20.57 0.08
N THR A 201 21.51 21.44 0.86
CA THR A 201 22.04 22.78 1.19
C THR A 201 22.97 22.82 2.42
N ALA A 202 23.33 21.69 3.00
CA ALA A 202 24.22 21.63 4.18
C ALA A 202 25.57 21.00 3.83
N THR A 203 26.65 21.61 4.31
CA THR A 203 28.09 21.25 4.22
C THR A 203 28.46 19.81 4.65
N ASN A 204 27.48 18.93 4.88
CA ASN A 204 27.61 17.49 5.00
C ASN A 204 26.51 16.84 4.13
N ALA A 205 26.68 16.90 2.80
CA ALA A 205 25.79 16.25 1.85
C ALA A 205 25.77 14.74 2.09
N ARG A 206 24.74 14.27 2.79
CA ARG A 206 24.45 12.84 2.99
C ARG A 206 23.27 12.43 2.10
N ILE A 207 23.28 12.86 0.85
CA ILE A 207 22.50 12.21 -0.20
C ILE A 207 23.52 11.39 -0.98
N ASN A 208 23.53 10.08 -0.75
CA ASN A 208 24.10 9.19 -1.76
C ASN A 208 23.07 9.17 -2.88
N PHE A 209 23.33 9.89 -3.97
CA PHE A 209 22.70 9.61 -5.26
C PHE A 209 23.22 8.28 -5.79
N SER A 210 23.00 7.18 -5.05
CA SER A 210 23.08 5.87 -5.65
C SER A 210 21.70 5.58 -6.21
N SER A 211 21.49 6.00 -7.46
CA SER A 211 20.41 5.52 -8.33
C SER A 211 20.62 4.04 -8.68
N ALA A 212 20.83 3.19 -7.67
CA ALA A 212 21.27 1.81 -7.86
C ALA A 212 20.17 0.77 -7.57
N ASP A 213 19.12 1.14 -6.84
CA ASP A 213 18.01 0.24 -6.54
C ASP A 213 16.72 0.73 -7.20
N SER A 214 16.69 0.73 -8.54
CA SER A 214 15.42 0.80 -9.28
C SER A 214 14.66 -0.50 -9.01
N THR A 215 13.83 -0.51 -7.96
CA THR A 215 13.00 -1.67 -7.65
C THR A 215 11.78 -1.60 -8.56
N VAL A 216 11.75 -2.43 -9.61
CA VAL A 216 10.61 -2.57 -10.53
C VAL A 216 10.20 -1.22 -11.17
N GLY A 217 11.14 -0.50 -11.79
CA GLY A 217 10.83 0.72 -12.56
C GLY A 217 10.42 1.93 -11.72
N ILE A 218 10.66 1.90 -10.41
CA ILE A 218 10.43 3.02 -9.49
C ILE A 218 11.78 3.63 -9.14
N ASP A 219 11.92 4.93 -9.38
CA ASP A 219 13.09 5.68 -8.95
C ASP A 219 13.00 6.00 -7.45
N VAL A 220 14.02 5.55 -6.71
CA VAL A 220 14.10 5.71 -5.26
C VAL A 220 15.27 6.61 -4.91
N THR A 221 15.03 7.65 -4.11
CA THR A 221 16.09 8.52 -3.59
C THR A 221 16.34 8.21 -2.12
N GLU A 222 17.57 7.86 -1.74
CA GLU A 222 17.90 7.59 -0.33
C GLU A 222 18.24 8.87 0.44
N ILE A 223 17.56 9.07 1.57
CA ILE A 223 17.84 10.13 2.53
C ILE A 223 18.40 9.52 3.82
N LEU A 224 19.55 10.01 4.27
CA LEU A 224 20.16 9.59 5.51
C LEU A 224 19.74 10.50 6.67
N THR A 225 19.09 9.91 7.66
CA THR A 225 18.77 10.57 8.94
C THR A 225 19.62 9.98 10.07
N PRO A 226 19.78 10.67 11.22
CA PRO A 226 20.48 10.11 12.38
C PRO A 226 19.89 8.80 12.91
N PHE A 227 18.62 8.52 12.61
CA PHE A 227 17.86 7.35 13.09
C PHE A 227 17.78 6.21 12.06
N GLY A 228 18.40 6.38 10.89
CA GLY A 228 18.39 5.40 9.81
C GLY A 228 18.20 6.00 8.42
N LYS A 229 18.07 5.13 7.43
CA LYS A 229 17.82 5.51 6.03
C LYS A 229 16.32 5.54 5.74
N ALA A 230 15.89 6.51 4.93
CA ALA A 230 14.56 6.56 4.34
C ALA A 230 14.68 6.59 2.80
N LYS A 231 14.01 5.65 2.14
CA LYS A 231 13.88 5.53 0.69
C LYS A 231 12.69 6.36 0.23
N MET A 232 12.94 7.51 -0.37
CA MET A 232 11.90 8.40 -0.89
C MET A 232 11.35 7.88 -2.21
N VAL A 233 10.02 7.83 -2.31
CA VAL A 233 9.26 7.41 -3.48
C VAL A 233 8.17 8.44 -3.76
N MET A 234 8.03 8.84 -5.02
CA MET A 234 7.05 9.83 -5.43
C MET A 234 5.69 9.17 -5.64
N SER A 235 4.61 9.74 -5.10
CA SER A 235 3.25 9.27 -5.33
C SER A 235 2.27 10.42 -5.43
N THR A 236 1.57 10.54 -6.56
CA THR A 236 0.56 11.58 -6.82
C THR A 236 -0.68 11.45 -5.93
N ASN A 237 -0.93 10.26 -5.40
CA ASN A 237 -2.08 9.98 -4.54
C ASN A 237 -1.89 10.46 -3.10
N VAL A 238 -0.67 10.79 -2.68
CA VAL A 238 -0.43 11.45 -1.39
C VAL A 238 -0.85 12.92 -1.50
N PRO A 239 -1.66 13.46 -0.57
CA PRO A 239 -2.01 14.88 -0.59
C PRO A 239 -0.78 15.78 -0.46
N THR A 240 -0.83 16.96 -1.07
CA THR A 240 0.21 17.99 -0.89
C THR A 240 0.31 18.41 0.57
N GLY A 241 1.51 18.73 1.05
CA GLY A 241 1.74 19.04 2.46
C GLY A 241 1.64 17.80 3.37
N THR A 242 1.67 16.59 2.81
CA THR A 242 1.67 15.33 3.57
C THR A 242 2.81 14.41 3.14
N ILE A 243 3.47 13.79 4.12
CA ILE A 243 4.50 12.77 3.93
C ILE A 243 4.11 11.55 4.77
N LEU A 244 4.12 10.35 4.15
CA LEU A 244 3.94 9.09 4.86
C LEU A 244 5.27 8.33 4.92
N ILE A 245 5.67 7.87 6.10
CA ILE A 245 6.87 7.07 6.32
C ILE A 245 6.48 5.74 6.96
N GLY A 246 6.94 4.62 6.38
CA GLY A 246 6.65 3.30 6.92
C GLY A 246 7.58 2.22 6.37
N ALA A 247 7.68 1.09 7.08
CA ALA A 247 8.39 -0.08 6.59
C ALA A 247 7.44 -1.05 5.87
N LEU A 248 7.81 -1.49 4.67
CA LEU A 248 7.02 -2.46 3.89
C LEU A 248 6.89 -3.81 4.61
N ASP A 249 7.82 -4.15 5.50
CA ASP A 249 7.80 -5.42 6.24
C ASP A 249 6.62 -5.58 7.20
N TYR A 250 6.02 -4.48 7.61
CA TYR A 250 4.85 -4.49 8.49
C TYR A 250 3.54 -4.33 7.72
N MET A 251 3.61 -4.07 6.41
CA MET A 251 2.47 -3.93 5.53
C MET A 251 2.19 -5.26 4.84
N GLU A 252 0.90 -5.59 4.74
CA GLU A 252 0.41 -6.75 4.01
C GLU A 252 -0.73 -6.29 3.11
N LEU A 253 -0.83 -6.87 1.92
CA LEU A 253 -1.91 -6.68 0.97
C LEU A 253 -2.77 -7.95 0.89
N PRO A 254 -3.73 -8.15 1.82
CA PRO A 254 -4.66 -9.27 1.72
C PRO A 254 -5.57 -9.14 0.51
N GLN A 255 -5.62 -10.18 -0.32
CA GLN A 255 -6.48 -10.30 -1.49
C GLN A 255 -7.42 -11.49 -1.31
N LEU A 256 -8.73 -11.24 -1.49
CA LEU A 256 -9.74 -12.32 -1.53
C LEU A 256 -9.90 -12.84 -2.96
N ARG A 257 -9.81 -11.93 -3.93
CA ARG A 257 -9.76 -12.22 -5.37
C ARG A 257 -8.61 -11.43 -5.96
N GLU A 258 -7.65 -12.14 -6.52
CA GLU A 258 -6.59 -11.51 -7.29
C GLU A 258 -7.18 -10.89 -8.57
N ALA A 259 -6.40 -10.05 -9.26
CA ALA A 259 -6.87 -9.37 -10.46
C ALA A 259 -7.16 -10.40 -11.55
N GLN A 260 -8.42 -10.49 -11.96
CA GLN A 260 -8.86 -11.48 -12.92
C GLN A 260 -9.82 -10.87 -13.95
N TYR A 261 -9.75 -11.36 -15.18
CA TYR A 261 -10.72 -11.03 -16.22
C TYR A 261 -11.80 -12.09 -16.29
N GLU A 262 -13.06 -11.63 -16.26
CA GLU A 262 -14.25 -12.45 -16.37
C GLU A 262 -15.06 -12.05 -17.61
N PRO A 263 -15.25 -12.94 -18.59
CA PRO A 263 -16.11 -12.68 -19.73
C PRO A 263 -17.58 -12.65 -19.29
N LEU A 264 -18.33 -11.66 -19.77
CA LEU A 264 -19.76 -11.50 -19.54
C LEU A 264 -20.57 -12.01 -20.74
N ALA A 265 -21.85 -12.29 -20.52
CA ALA A 265 -22.72 -12.77 -21.58
C ALA A 265 -22.78 -11.79 -22.76
N LYS A 266 -22.61 -12.31 -23.98
CA LYS A 266 -22.76 -11.54 -25.21
C LYS A 266 -24.16 -10.92 -25.25
N THR A 267 -24.25 -9.62 -25.53
CA THR A 267 -25.53 -8.92 -25.67
C THR A 267 -25.64 -8.35 -27.07
N GLY A 268 -26.55 -8.88 -27.89
CA GLY A 268 -26.59 -8.55 -29.32
C GLY A 268 -25.28 -8.94 -30.00
N ASP A 269 -24.69 -8.02 -30.77
CA ASP A 269 -23.38 -8.23 -31.40
C ASP A 269 -22.19 -7.66 -30.60
N ALA A 270 -22.37 -7.43 -29.29
CA ALA A 270 -21.32 -6.89 -28.43
C ALA A 270 -20.76 -7.96 -27.48
N GLU A 271 -19.45 -8.13 -27.50
CA GLU A 271 -18.69 -8.90 -26.51
C GLU A 271 -18.40 -8.02 -25.29
N LYS A 272 -18.56 -8.60 -24.09
CA LYS A 272 -18.47 -7.89 -22.82
C LYS A 272 -17.57 -8.66 -21.87
N GLY A 273 -16.86 -7.94 -21.01
CA GLY A 273 -16.13 -8.53 -19.91
C GLY A 273 -15.96 -7.56 -18.77
N GLN A 274 -15.38 -8.04 -17.68
CA GLN A 274 -14.99 -7.21 -16.55
C GLN A 274 -13.65 -7.66 -15.99
N VAL A 275 -12.83 -6.70 -15.58
CA VAL A 275 -11.66 -6.94 -14.74
C VAL A 275 -12.09 -6.68 -13.31
N VAL A 276 -11.89 -7.65 -12.43
CA VAL A 276 -12.29 -7.58 -11.01
C VAL A 276 -11.10 -7.93 -10.13
N ALA A 277 -10.96 -7.19 -9.03
CA ALA A 277 -10.02 -7.50 -7.97
C ALA A 277 -10.67 -7.18 -6.62
N GLU A 278 -10.29 -7.88 -5.57
CA GLU A 278 -10.77 -7.62 -4.22
C GLU A 278 -9.62 -7.69 -3.23
N ALA A 279 -9.27 -6.53 -2.67
CA ALA A 279 -8.10 -6.36 -1.83
C ALA A 279 -8.35 -5.42 -0.65
N THR A 280 -7.48 -5.48 0.34
CA THR A 280 -7.35 -4.49 1.41
C THR A 280 -5.89 -4.30 1.76
N ILE A 281 -5.60 -3.34 2.63
CA ILE A 281 -4.30 -3.15 3.25
C ILE A 281 -4.41 -3.32 4.75
N ILE A 282 -3.47 -4.06 5.34
CA ILE A 282 -3.34 -4.13 6.79
C ILE A 282 -1.89 -3.90 7.20
N THR A 283 -1.72 -3.16 8.28
CA THR A 283 -0.41 -2.75 8.78
C THR A 283 -0.46 -2.67 10.30
N ALA A 284 0.70 -2.63 10.94
CA ALA A 284 0.79 -2.21 12.33
C ALA A 284 0.76 -0.67 12.39
N PRO A 285 -0.25 -0.01 12.97
CA PRO A 285 -0.37 1.45 13.00
C PRO A 285 0.90 2.16 13.50
N LYS A 286 1.53 1.59 14.53
CA LYS A 286 2.78 2.07 15.14
C LYS A 286 4.02 1.94 14.24
N SER A 287 3.96 1.16 13.16
CA SER A 287 5.04 1.05 12.17
C SER A 287 5.02 2.15 11.11
N LEU A 288 4.03 3.04 11.17
CA LEU A 288 3.86 4.18 10.28
C LEU A 288 4.04 5.48 11.07
N ALA A 289 4.52 6.51 10.38
CA ALA A 289 4.49 7.89 10.82
C ALA A 289 4.04 8.78 9.66
N LYS A 290 3.33 9.86 9.96
CA LYS A 290 2.95 10.85 8.95
C LYS A 290 3.26 12.26 9.41
N ILE A 291 3.69 13.08 8.46
CA ILE A 291 3.87 14.52 8.62
C ILE A 291 2.77 15.19 7.81
N ILE A 292 2.06 16.15 8.38
CA ILE A 292 0.91 16.81 7.75
C ILE A 292 1.03 18.34 7.85
N ASN A 293 0.27 19.04 6.99
CA ASN A 293 0.07 20.48 6.99
C ASN A 293 1.35 21.33 6.87
N PHE A 294 2.36 20.89 6.14
CA PHE A 294 3.49 21.78 5.82
C PHE A 294 3.23 22.57 4.53
N ILE A 295 3.84 23.75 4.44
CA ILE A 295 3.83 24.63 3.25
C ILE A 295 5.13 24.47 2.46
#